data_AF-A0A062U8I4-F1
#
_entry.id   AF-A0A062U8I4-F1
#
_cell.length_a   1.000
_cell.length_b   1.000
_cell.length_c   1.000
_cell.angle_alpha   90.00
_cell.angle_beta   90.00
_cell.angle_gamma   90.00
#
_symmetry.space_group_name_H-M   'P 1'
#
loop_
_entity.id
_entity.type
_entity.pdbx_description
1 polymer ?
#
loop_
_entity_poly.entity_id
_entity_poly.type
_entity_poly.pdbx_seq_one_letter_code
_entity_poly.pdbx_strand_id
1 'polypeptide(L)'
;MSDIIVDLALGSPEEDAILAAALDAFLSEHITRNPACDDYPQMMVRTAVCPMGNMHKEIIFQSQKWAEAFQNFWEVQKLQTSAA
;
A
#
# COMPACT_ATOMS: atom_id res chain seq x y z
N MET A 1 -4.23 20.23 -4.23
CA MET A 1 -3.89 18.80 -4.45
C MET A 1 -2.96 18.46 -3.32
N SER A 2 -3.42 17.66 -2.37
CA SER A 2 -2.63 17.26 -1.20
C SER A 2 -2.26 15.81 -1.40
N ASP A 3 -0.97 15.53 -1.53
CA ASP A 3 -0.47 14.16 -1.57
C ASP A 3 -0.60 13.54 -0.17
N ILE A 4 -1.22 12.37 -0.10
CA ILE A 4 -1.48 11.66 1.15
C ILE A 4 -0.45 10.55 1.25
N ILE A 5 0.45 10.71 2.22
CA ILE A 5 1.58 9.81 2.40
C ILE A 5 1.21 8.79 3.47
N VAL A 6 1.14 7.53 3.07
CA VAL A 6 1.03 6.38 3.97
C VAL A 6 2.45 5.85 4.16
N ASP A 7 3.07 6.25 5.27
CA ASP A 7 4.39 5.77 5.66
C ASP A 7 4.26 4.38 6.30
N LEU A 8 4.93 3.40 5.69
CA LEU A 8 5.02 2.05 6.20
C LEU A 8 6.48 1.79 6.56
N ALA A 9 6.76 1.81 7.86
CA ALA A 9 8.05 1.41 8.40
C ALA A 9 8.19 -0.11 8.23
N LEU A 10 8.79 -0.54 7.12
CA LEU A 10 9.07 -1.95 6.85
C LEU A 10 10.45 -2.28 7.44
N GLY A 11 10.49 -3.13 8.46
CA GLY A 11 11.74 -3.51 9.13
C GLY A 11 12.55 -4.54 8.35
N SER A 12 11.95 -5.21 7.37
CA SER A 12 12.55 -6.35 6.68
C SER A 12 12.16 -6.45 5.19
N PRO A 13 12.98 -7.11 4.35
CA PRO A 13 12.64 -7.40 2.96
C PRO A 13 11.46 -8.37 2.79
N GLU A 14 11.08 -9.11 3.84
CA GLU A 14 9.87 -9.94 3.82
C GLU A 14 8.61 -9.07 3.87
N GLU A 15 8.59 -8.05 4.72
CA GLU A 15 7.49 -7.07 4.78
C GLU A 15 7.38 -6.27 3.47
N ASP A 16 8.50 -6.04 2.78
CA ASP A 16 8.54 -5.45 1.44
C ASP A 16 7.76 -6.28 0.41
N ALA A 17 7.98 -7.59 0.40
CA ALA A 17 7.31 -8.53 -0.48
C ALA A 17 5.82 -8.66 -0.13
N ILE A 18 5.47 -8.68 1.15
CA ILE A 18 4.07 -8.67 1.62
C ILE A 18 3.38 -7.39 1.15
N LEU A 19 4.03 -6.23 1.27
CA LEU A 19 3.46 -4.97 0.83
C LEU A 19 3.24 -4.93 -0.69
N ALA A 20 4.21 -5.42 -1.47
CA ALA A 20 4.07 -5.51 -2.93
C ALA A 20 2.87 -6.40 -3.31
N ALA A 21 2.76 -7.59 -2.70
CA ALA A 21 1.64 -8.50 -2.92
C ALA A 21 0.29 -7.89 -2.49
N ALA A 22 0.27 -7.14 -1.39
CA ALA A 22 -0.92 -6.45 -0.91
C ALA A 22 -1.40 -5.36 -1.88
N LEU A 23 -0.47 -4.60 -2.46
CA LEU A 23 -0.79 -3.58 -3.47
C LEU A 23 -1.36 -4.22 -4.74
N ASP A 24 -0.76 -5.30 -5.23
CA ASP A 24 -1.26 -6.04 -6.39
C ASP A 24 -2.65 -6.62 -6.14
N ALA A 25 -2.87 -7.20 -4.96
CA ALA A 25 -4.18 -7.72 -4.56
C ALA A 25 -5.24 -6.60 -4.47
N PHE A 26 -4.89 -5.48 -3.84
CA PHE A 26 -5.78 -4.32 -3.71
C PHE A 26 -6.21 -3.76 -5.06
N LEU A 27 -5.27 -3.60 -6.00
CA LEU A 27 -5.57 -3.17 -7.36
C LEU A 27 -6.43 -4.20 -8.09
N SER A 28 -6.08 -5.48 -7.99
CA SER A 28 -6.79 -6.57 -8.68
C SER A 28 -8.23 -6.70 -8.22
N GLU A 29 -8.49 -6.62 -6.91
CA GLU A 29 -9.85 -6.62 -6.36
C GLU A 29 -10.66 -5.43 -6.88
N HIS A 30 -10.06 -4.23 -6.92
CA HIS A 30 -10.74 -3.04 -7.41
C HIS A 30 -11.05 -3.08 -8.92
N ILE A 31 -10.11 -3.55 -9.74
CA ILE A 31 -10.30 -3.73 -11.18
C ILE A 31 -11.38 -4.78 -11.45
N THR A 32 -11.34 -5.90 -10.73
CA THR A 32 -12.31 -6.99 -10.88
C THR A 32 -13.72 -6.55 -10.47
N ARG A 33 -13.82 -5.78 -9.39
CA ARG A 33 -15.11 -5.34 -8.84
C ARG A 33 -15.74 -4.20 -9.63
N ASN A 34 -14.93 -3.35 -10.29
CA ASN A 34 -15.42 -2.22 -11.09
C ASN A 34 -14.62 -2.06 -12.40
N PRO A 35 -14.76 -2.97 -13.37
CA PRO A 35 -13.97 -2.97 -14.61
C PRO A 35 -14.29 -1.81 -15.56
N ALA A 36 -15.45 -1.16 -15.40
CA ALA A 36 -15.88 -0.01 -16.22
C ALA A 36 -15.64 1.36 -15.55
N CYS A 37 -14.99 1.38 -14.38
CA CYS A 37 -14.77 2.59 -13.62
C CYS A 37 -13.40 3.17 -13.95
N ASP A 38 -13.38 4.38 -14.55
CA ASP A 38 -12.14 5.13 -14.84
C ASP A 38 -11.51 5.76 -13.58
N ASP A 39 -12.17 5.64 -12.42
CA ASP A 39 -11.64 6.03 -11.11
C ASP A 39 -10.67 4.94 -10.61
N TYR A 40 -9.41 5.03 -11.06
CA TYR A 40 -8.33 4.20 -10.57
C TYR A 40 -7.53 4.91 -9.47
N PRO A 41 -7.00 4.17 -8.46
CA PRO A 41 -6.12 4.75 -7.47
C PRO A 41 -4.84 5.26 -8.13
N GLN A 42 -4.70 6.58 -8.22
CA GLN A 42 -3.42 7.19 -8.56
C GLN A 42 -2.53 7.14 -7.31
N MET A 43 -1.56 6.23 -7.36
CA MET A 43 -0.62 6.00 -6.27
C MET A 43 0.82 5.92 -6.77
N MET A 44 1.76 6.37 -5.94
CA MET A 44 3.18 6.28 -6.18
C MET A 44 3.84 5.60 -4.98
N VAL A 45 4.69 4.61 -5.22
CA VAL A 45 5.46 3.95 -4.17
C VAL A 45 6.87 4.54 -4.16
N ARG A 46 7.24 5.15 -3.05
CA ARG A 46 8.59 5.66 -2.81
C ARG A 46 9.32 4.72 -1.86
N THR A 47 10.38 4.11 -2.35
CA THR A 47 11.30 3.31 -1.53
C THR A 47 12.51 4.17 -1.17
N ALA A 48 12.67 4.49 0.10
CA ALA A 48 13.84 5.16 0.64
C ALA A 48 14.72 4.14 1.39
N VAL A 49 15.99 4.05 1.04
CA VAL A 49 16.94 3.20 1.75
C VAL A 49 17.71 4.06 2.74
N CYS A 50 17.50 3.83 4.04
CA CYS A 50 18.20 4.57 5.08
C CYS A 50 19.66 4.10 5.19
N PRO A 51 20.60 4.97 5.61
CA PRO A 51 22.02 4.62 5.76
C PRO A 51 22.28 3.47 6.75
N MET A 52 21.33 3.21 7.66
CA MET A 52 21.39 2.11 8.63
C MET A 52 20.97 0.75 8.05
N GLY A 53 20.61 0.67 6.76
CA GLY A 53 20.18 -0.57 6.11
C GLY A 53 18.68 -0.86 6.23
N ASN A 54 17.93 -0.02 6.94
CA ASN A 54 16.47 -0.11 7.01
C ASN A 54 15.85 0.45 5.72
N MET A 55 14.88 -0.26 5.16
CA MET A 55 14.07 0.21 4.03
C MET A 55 12.83 0.92 4.54
N HIS A 56 12.57 2.13 4.07
CA HIS A 56 11.30 2.81 4.28
C HIS A 56 10.51 2.78 2.98
N LYS A 57 9.25 2.37 3.03
CA LYS A 57 8.33 2.49 1.91
C LYS A 57 7.22 3.45 2.26
N GLU A 58 7.07 4.45 1.42
CA GLU A 58 6.00 5.42 1.51
C GLU A 58 5.10 5.23 0.30
N ILE A 59 3.81 5.03 0.55
CA ILE A 59 2.81 4.97 -0.51
C ILE A 59 2.08 6.29 -0.53
N ILE A 60 2.18 6.97 -1.66
CA ILE A 60 1.64 8.31 -1.85
C ILE A 60 0.38 8.19 -2.69
N PHE A 61 -0.74 8.63 -2.14
CA PHE A 61 -2.04 8.65 -2.82
C PHE A 61 -2.44 10.09 -3.15
N GLN A 62 -3.03 10.29 -4.32
CA GLN A 62 -3.60 11.61 -4.68
C GLN A 62 -5.02 11.84 -4.12
N SER A 63 -5.64 10.80 -3.56
CA SER A 63 -7.03 10.82 -3.10
C SER A 63 -7.18 10.12 -1.76
N GLN A 64 -7.86 10.81 -0.83
CA GLN A 64 -8.04 10.34 0.54
C GLN A 64 -8.86 9.06 0.62
N LYS A 65 -9.89 8.96 -0.22
CA LYS A 65 -10.70 7.74 -0.38
C LYS A 65 -9.83 6.50 -0.63
N TRP A 66 -8.83 6.63 -1.50
CA TRP A 66 -7.94 5.53 -1.86
C TRP A 66 -6.92 5.23 -0.77
N ALA A 67 -6.38 6.27 -0.13
CA ALA A 67 -5.48 6.10 1.03
C ALA A 67 -6.19 5.39 2.19
N GLU A 68 -7.40 5.79 2.54
CA GLU A 68 -8.20 5.17 3.60
C GLU A 68 -8.59 3.74 3.24
N ALA A 69 -8.98 3.48 1.98
CA ALA A 69 -9.30 2.13 1.51
C ALA A 69 -8.09 1.19 1.60
N PHE A 70 -6.92 1.66 1.15
CA PHE A 70 -5.69 0.90 1.24
C PHE A 70 -5.24 0.69 2.69
N GLN A 71 -5.35 1.70 3.56
CA GLN A 71 -5.00 1.59 4.97
C GLN A 71 -5.86 0.53 5.67
N ASN A 72 -7.17 0.54 5.47
CA ASN A 72 -8.07 -0.49 5.99
C ASN A 72 -7.71 -1.88 5.47
N PHE A 73 -7.45 -2.00 4.16
CA PHE A 73 -7.02 -3.26 3.55
C PHE A 73 -5.71 -3.79 4.16
N TRP A 74 -4.74 -2.90 4.34
CA TRP A 74 -3.44 -3.22 4.92
C TRP A 74 -3.53 -3.63 6.40
N GLU A 75 -4.37 -2.97 7.19
CA GLU A 75 -4.61 -3.39 8.58
C GLU A 75 -5.24 -4.77 8.67
N VAL A 76 -6.22 -5.07 7.81
CA VAL A 76 -6.83 -6.41 7.73
C VAL A 76 -5.80 -7.46 7.32
N GLN A 77 -4.97 -7.18 6.31
CA GLN A 77 -3.91 -8.10 5.87
C GLN A 77 -2.87 -8.35 6.98
N LYS A 78 -2.38 -7.30 7.66
CA LYS A 78 -1.44 -7.45 8.78
C LYS A 78 -2.04 -8.27 9.92
N LEU A 79 -3.34 -8.11 10.20
CA LEU A 79 -4.02 -8.88 11.22
C LEU A 79 -4.06 -10.38 10.87
N GLN A 80 -4.22 -10.71 9.58
CA GLN A 80 -4.18 -12.10 9.11
C GLN A 80 -2.77 -12.69 9.13
N THR A 81 -1.74 -11.90 8.79
CA THR A 81 -0.33 -12.33 8.89
C THR A 81 0.13 -12.51 10.33
N SER A 82 -0.38 -11.71 11.28
CA SER A 82 -0.04 -11.81 12.71
C SER A 82 -0.73 -12.97 13.43
N ALA A 83 -1.73 -13.59 12.79
CA ALA A 83 -2.52 -14.70 13.32
C ALA A 83 -2.06 -16.09 12.81
N ALA A 84 -1.00 -16.14 12.00
CA ALA A 84 -0.44 -17.36 11.39
C ALA A 84 0.84 -17.84 12.09
#